data_AF-A0A928IF16-F1
#
_entry.id   AF-A0A928IF16-F1
#
_cell.length_a   1.000
_cell.length_b   1.000
_cell.length_c   1.000
_cell.angle_alpha   90.00
_cell.angle_beta   90.00
_cell.angle_gamma   90.00
#
_symmetry.space_group_name_H-M   'P 1'
#
loop_
_entity.id
_entity.type
_entity.pdbx_description
1 polymer ?
#
loop_
_entity_poly.entity_id
_entity_poly.type
_entity_poly.pdbx_seq_one_letter_code
_entity_poly.pdbx_strand_id
1 'polypeptide(L)'
;LQPGNVLEAAEKDPEYFSMLTEEDKKTLAKFAETGTGGGHADFKETALTFGTNPDLVRPDKFDAEDGRYPAKFGFPAEFGINTYADWLINNPNVYEGYAPIGCTATIGEAYLKLSVDRLAKIFEYVKNYDMCEQVMEELKLQ
;
A
#
# COMPACT_ATOMS: atom_id res chain seq x y z
N LEU A 1 -2.85 -3.55 -0.56
CA LEU A 1 -2.60 -4.00 0.83
C LEU A 1 -2.23 -2.80 1.69
N GLN A 2 -2.82 -2.64 2.87
CA GLN A 2 -2.45 -1.56 3.80
C GLN A 2 -1.28 -1.99 4.69
N PRO A 3 -0.47 -1.05 5.21
CA PRO A 3 0.65 -1.37 6.11
C PRO A 3 0.22 -2.20 7.32
N GLY A 4 -0.96 -1.90 7.88
CA GLY A 4 -1.53 -2.65 8.99
C GLY A 4 -1.82 -4.12 8.66
N ASN A 5 -2.11 -4.47 7.40
CA ASN A 5 -2.31 -5.87 7.01
C ASN A 5 -1.02 -6.69 7.08
N VAL A 6 0.13 -6.07 6.78
CA VAL A 6 1.43 -6.74 6.86
C VAL A 6 1.83 -6.91 8.31
N LEU A 7 1.61 -5.89 9.14
CA LEU A 7 1.84 -5.98 10.59
C LEU A 7 0.99 -7.08 11.22
N GLU A 8 -0.32 -7.10 10.96
CA GLU A 8 -1.24 -8.12 11.45
C GLU A 8 -0.82 -9.53 11.00
N ALA A 9 -0.36 -9.69 9.75
CA ALA A 9 0.12 -10.98 9.25
C ALA A 9 1.40 -11.42 9.96
N ALA A 10 2.33 -10.49 10.22
CA ALA A 10 3.56 -10.75 10.95
C ALA A 10 3.34 -11.09 12.43
N GLU A 11 2.30 -10.54 13.06
CA GLU A 11 1.90 -10.89 14.42
C GLU A 11 1.27 -12.29 14.50
N LYS A 12 0.51 -12.68 13.47
CA LYS A 12 -0.12 -14.00 13.38
C LYS A 12 0.87 -15.12 13.05
N ASP A 13 1.89 -14.82 12.24
CA ASP A 13 2.92 -15.78 11.83
C ASP A 13 4.33 -15.15 11.88
N PRO A 14 4.90 -15.02 13.09
CA PRO A 14 6.18 -14.35 13.28
C PRO A 14 7.37 -15.10 12.66
N GLU A 15 7.26 -16.41 12.45
CA GLU A 15 8.30 -17.21 11.82
C GLU A 15 8.34 -16.94 10.31
N TYR A 16 7.18 -16.92 9.66
CA TYR A 16 7.07 -16.63 8.23
C TYR A 16 7.51 -15.19 7.88
N PHE A 17 7.28 -14.24 8.79
CA PHE A 17 7.70 -12.85 8.66
C PHE A 17 8.95 -12.50 9.49
N SER A 18 9.81 -13.48 9.79
CA SER A 18 11.01 -13.31 10.63
C SER A 18 12.06 -12.33 10.08
N MET A 19 11.98 -11.94 8.81
CA MET A 19 12.82 -10.90 8.21
C MET A 19 12.43 -9.48 8.64
N LEU A 20 11.22 -9.27 9.18
CA LEU A 20 10.82 -7.96 9.68
C LEU A 20 11.48 -7.68 11.03
N THR A 21 12.22 -6.57 11.07
CA THR A 21 12.80 -6.05 12.31
C THR A 21 11.74 -5.36 13.18
N GLU A 22 12.05 -5.14 14.46
CA GLU A 22 11.18 -4.33 15.33
C GLU A 22 11.01 -2.89 14.81
N GLU A 23 12.02 -2.34 14.12
CA GLU A 23 11.91 -1.02 13.52
C GLU A 23 11.01 -1.01 12.28
N ASP A 24 11.03 -2.10 11.50
CA ASP A 24 10.10 -2.28 10.39
C ASP A 24 8.65 -2.34 10.90
N LYS A 25 8.42 -3.09 12.00
CA LYS A 25 7.09 -3.19 12.62
C LYS A 25 6.60 -1.83 13.14
N LYS A 26 7.45 -1.04 13.78
CA LYS A 26 7.11 0.34 14.18
C LYS A 26 6.77 1.23 12.98
N THR A 27 7.51 1.10 11.88
CA THR A 27 7.23 1.84 10.64
C THR A 27 5.87 1.45 10.09
N LEU A 28 5.58 0.16 9.99
CA LEU A 28 4.27 -0.35 9.55
C LEU A 28 3.13 0.14 10.46
N ALA A 29 3.31 0.10 11.78
CA ALA A 29 2.34 0.62 12.75
C ALA A 29 2.06 2.11 12.55
N LYS A 30 3.11 2.93 12.40
CA LYS A 30 2.98 4.38 12.15
C LYS A 30 2.16 4.67 10.89
N PHE A 31 2.43 3.98 9.78
CA PHE A 31 1.67 4.19 8.54
C PHE A 31 0.25 3.61 8.61
N ALA A 32 0.03 2.54 9.39
CA ALA A 32 -1.30 1.99 9.65
C ALA A 32 -2.16 2.97 10.46
N GLU A 33 -1.62 3.57 11.52
CA GLU A 33 -2.34 4.52 12.39
C GLU A 33 -2.69 5.82 11.68
N THR A 34 -1.76 6.35 10.89
CA THR A 34 -1.94 7.66 10.26
C THR A 34 -2.83 7.60 9.01
N GLY A 35 -3.12 6.42 8.47
CA GLY A 35 -3.92 6.25 7.26
C GLY A 35 -3.24 6.81 5.99
N THR A 36 -1.93 7.06 6.06
CA THR A 36 -1.17 7.83 5.06
C THR A 36 -0.61 7.02 3.90
N GLY A 37 -0.83 5.70 3.91
CA GLY A 37 -0.50 4.81 2.79
C GLY A 37 -1.56 4.82 1.70
N GLY A 38 -2.12 5.98 1.34
CA GLY A 38 -3.15 6.11 0.29
C GLY A 38 -2.84 7.25 -0.66
N GLY A 39 -2.31 6.94 -1.84
CA GLY A 39 -1.99 7.89 -2.90
C GLY A 39 -1.17 7.23 -4.02
N HIS A 40 -0.48 8.05 -4.81
CA HIS A 40 0.40 7.63 -5.90
C HIS A 40 1.88 7.83 -5.54
N ALA A 41 2.71 6.84 -5.84
CA ALA A 41 4.07 6.68 -5.35
C ALA A 41 4.17 6.71 -3.82
N ASP A 42 3.09 6.30 -3.14
CA ASP A 42 2.98 6.26 -1.68
C ASP A 42 3.81 5.11 -1.05
N PHE A 43 3.68 4.93 0.26
CA PHE A 43 4.36 3.87 1.01
C PHE A 43 4.17 2.47 0.42
N LYS A 44 2.97 2.11 -0.05
CA LYS A 44 2.67 0.75 -0.54
C LYS A 44 3.32 0.50 -1.89
N GLU A 45 3.23 1.46 -2.80
CA GLU A 45 3.85 1.34 -4.13
C GLU A 45 5.38 1.35 -4.02
N THR A 46 5.90 2.17 -3.11
CA THR A 46 7.33 2.17 -2.76
C THR A 46 7.75 0.81 -2.18
N ALA A 47 7.00 0.25 -1.23
CA ALA A 47 7.29 -1.05 -0.63
C ALA A 47 7.26 -2.18 -1.68
N LEU A 48 6.24 -2.23 -2.54
CA LEU A 48 6.17 -3.22 -3.62
C LEU A 48 7.34 -3.09 -4.60
N THR A 49 7.75 -1.86 -4.92
CA THR A 49 8.93 -1.62 -5.76
C THR A 49 10.20 -2.08 -5.05
N PHE A 50 10.36 -1.79 -3.75
CA PHE A 50 11.49 -2.25 -2.95
C PHE A 50 11.60 -3.77 -2.89
N GLY A 51 10.48 -4.47 -2.74
CA GLY A 51 10.44 -5.92 -2.69
C GLY A 51 10.69 -6.61 -4.03
N THR A 52 10.49 -5.92 -5.15
CA THR A 52 10.66 -6.48 -6.51
C THR A 52 11.95 -6.04 -7.18
N ASN A 53 12.30 -4.75 -7.07
CA ASN A 53 13.42 -4.10 -7.73
C ASN A 53 14.05 -3.05 -6.78
N PRO A 54 14.73 -3.47 -5.71
CA PRO A 54 15.26 -2.55 -4.69
C PRO A 54 16.23 -1.50 -5.26
N ASP A 55 17.00 -1.86 -6.29
CA ASP A 55 17.98 -0.97 -6.94
C ASP A 55 17.35 0.24 -7.64
N LEU A 56 16.04 0.19 -7.93
CA LEU A 56 15.30 1.29 -8.56
C LEU A 56 14.73 2.28 -7.54
N VAL A 57 14.75 1.94 -6.25
CA VAL A 57 14.25 2.83 -5.20
C VAL A 57 15.36 3.71 -4.66
N ARG A 58 15.05 4.97 -4.39
CA ARG A 58 15.98 5.99 -3.87
C ARG A 58 15.57 6.41 -2.44
N PRO A 59 15.91 5.63 -1.40
CA PRO A 59 15.63 5.98 -0.01
C PRO A 59 16.20 7.34 0.40
N ASP A 60 17.32 7.73 -0.20
CA ASP A 60 17.97 9.02 0.00
C ASP A 60 17.15 10.22 -0.52
N LYS A 61 15.99 9.96 -1.14
CA LYS A 61 15.09 10.95 -1.73
C LYS A 61 13.66 10.88 -1.21
N PHE A 62 13.36 10.06 -0.20
CA PHE A 62 11.99 9.88 0.29
C PHE A 62 11.33 11.16 0.82
N ASP A 63 12.09 12.08 1.41
CA ASP A 63 11.63 13.38 1.92
C ASP A 63 11.99 14.56 1.02
N ALA A 64 12.48 14.30 -0.19
CA ALA A 64 12.88 15.37 -1.11
C ALA A 64 11.69 16.23 -1.57
N GLU A 65 10.49 15.66 -1.54
CA GLU A 65 9.26 16.25 -2.04
C GLU A 65 8.10 15.98 -1.07
N ASP A 66 7.15 16.93 -0.99
CA ASP A 66 5.91 16.77 -0.21
C ASP A 66 4.74 16.52 -1.16
N GLY A 67 4.20 15.30 -1.13
CA GLY A 67 3.05 14.87 -1.95
C GLY A 67 1.69 15.15 -1.32
N ARG A 68 1.61 15.87 -0.19
CA ARG A 68 0.33 16.14 0.46
C ARG A 68 -0.50 17.13 -0.35
N TYR A 69 -1.76 16.74 -0.60
CA TYR A 69 -2.71 17.48 -1.42
C TYR A 69 -2.89 18.94 -0.93
N PRO A 70 -2.44 19.94 -1.71
CA PRO A 70 -2.49 21.34 -1.28
C PRO A 70 -3.85 22.03 -1.53
N ALA A 71 -4.81 21.33 -2.14
CA ALA A 71 -6.16 21.83 -2.48
C ALA A 71 -6.18 23.15 -3.28
N LYS A 72 -5.24 23.31 -4.23
CA LYS A 72 -5.08 24.56 -4.99
C LYS A 72 -6.19 24.78 -6.03
N PHE A 73 -6.86 23.71 -6.47
CA PHE A 73 -7.85 23.76 -7.55
C PHE A 73 -9.12 22.96 -7.21
N GLY A 74 -9.64 23.11 -5.99
CA GLY A 74 -10.77 22.31 -5.49
C GLY A 74 -12.15 22.63 -6.08
N PHE A 75 -12.35 23.80 -6.69
CA PHE A 75 -13.68 24.24 -7.16
C PHE A 75 -14.35 23.29 -8.17
N PRO A 76 -13.68 22.75 -9.20
CA PRO A 76 -14.29 21.77 -10.09
C PRO A 76 -14.64 20.44 -9.41
N ALA A 77 -13.83 20.00 -8.43
CA ALA A 77 -14.07 18.78 -7.68
C ALA A 77 -15.37 18.86 -6.84
N GLU A 78 -15.76 20.05 -6.38
CA GLU A 78 -17.06 20.30 -5.71
C GLU A 78 -18.26 19.98 -6.60
N PHE A 79 -18.09 20.02 -7.94
CA PHE A 79 -19.11 19.65 -8.91
C PHE A 79 -18.90 18.24 -9.48
N GLY A 80 -18.01 17.44 -8.89
CA GLY A 80 -17.67 16.09 -9.37
C GLY A 80 -16.82 16.08 -10.64
N ILE A 81 -16.21 17.21 -11.02
CA ILE A 81 -15.36 17.32 -12.20
C ILE A 81 -13.91 17.09 -11.80
N ASN A 82 -13.47 15.83 -11.94
CA ASN A 82 -12.07 15.46 -11.75
C ASN A 82 -11.39 15.33 -13.12
N THR A 83 -10.32 16.09 -13.34
CA THR A 83 -9.53 16.00 -14.57
C THR A 83 -8.09 15.67 -14.25
N TYR A 84 -7.37 15.09 -15.20
CA TYR A 84 -5.94 14.88 -15.04
C TYR A 84 -5.17 16.20 -14.87
N ALA A 85 -5.66 17.30 -15.46
CA ALA A 85 -5.10 18.64 -15.26
C ALA A 85 -5.23 19.11 -13.81
N ASP A 86 -6.39 18.86 -13.17
CA ASP A 86 -6.58 19.14 -11.75
C ASP A 86 -5.61 18.32 -10.87
N TRP A 87 -5.47 17.02 -11.16
CA TRP A 87 -4.51 16.18 -10.45
C TRP A 87 -3.07 16.70 -10.57
N LEU A 88 -2.63 17.10 -11.77
CA LEU A 88 -1.29 17.67 -11.99
C LEU A 88 -1.07 19.03 -11.32
N ILE A 89 -2.11 19.87 -11.20
CA ILE A 89 -2.01 21.15 -10.47
C ILE A 89 -1.78 20.88 -8.98
N ASN A 90 -2.41 19.85 -8.44
CA ASN A 90 -2.31 19.49 -7.02
C ASN A 90 -1.07 18.61 -6.73
N ASN A 91 -0.61 17.80 -7.69
CA ASN A 91 0.52 16.87 -7.58
C ASN A 91 1.52 17.06 -8.75
N PRO A 92 2.23 18.20 -8.84
CA PRO A 92 3.02 18.57 -10.02
C PRO A 92 4.26 17.67 -10.25
N ASN A 93 4.72 16.99 -9.22
CA ASN A 93 5.81 16.01 -9.23
C ASN A 93 5.29 14.56 -9.41
N VAL A 94 4.00 14.39 -9.70
CA VAL A 94 3.36 13.07 -9.87
C VAL A 94 3.48 12.24 -8.59
N TYR A 95 3.47 12.89 -7.43
CA TYR A 95 3.60 12.26 -6.13
C TYR A 95 2.44 12.70 -5.23
N GLU A 96 1.74 11.72 -4.65
CA GLU A 96 0.57 11.95 -3.79
C GLU A 96 0.67 11.12 -2.51
N GLY A 97 0.60 11.80 -1.38
CA GLY A 97 0.64 11.20 -0.05
C GLY A 97 1.86 11.59 0.77
N TYR A 98 2.11 10.82 1.82
CA TYR A 98 3.20 11.07 2.76
C TYR A 98 4.47 10.37 2.32
N ALA A 99 5.61 11.04 2.56
CA ALA A 99 6.94 10.52 2.34
C ALA A 99 7.06 9.10 2.93
N PRO A 100 7.51 8.08 2.18
CA PRO A 100 7.57 6.69 2.64
C PRO A 100 8.76 6.43 3.58
N ILE A 101 8.96 7.33 4.55
CA ILE A 101 10.11 7.35 5.47
C ILE A 101 10.15 6.09 6.31
N GLY A 102 11.32 5.43 6.30
CA GLY A 102 11.52 4.16 6.99
C GLY A 102 11.07 2.94 6.17
N CYS A 103 10.57 3.11 4.95
CA CYS A 103 10.31 1.97 4.07
C CYS A 103 11.64 1.28 3.71
N THR A 104 11.72 -0.02 3.97
CA THR A 104 12.92 -0.85 3.81
C THR A 104 12.68 -1.98 2.81
N ALA A 105 13.76 -2.64 2.39
CA ALA A 105 13.67 -3.85 1.56
C ALA A 105 12.96 -5.00 2.27
N THR A 106 13.14 -5.16 3.58
CA THR A 106 12.48 -6.19 4.39
C THR A 106 10.97 -5.95 4.48
N ILE A 107 10.54 -4.69 4.62
CA ILE A 107 9.13 -4.30 4.49
C ILE A 107 8.61 -4.64 3.10
N GLY A 108 9.36 -4.30 2.05
CA GLY A 108 8.99 -4.60 0.66
C GLY A 108 8.83 -6.09 0.39
N GLU A 109 9.73 -6.92 0.91
CA GLU A 109 9.67 -8.38 0.81
C GLU A 109 8.42 -8.93 1.52
N ALA A 110 8.11 -8.46 2.72
CA ALA A 110 6.91 -8.85 3.45
C ALA A 110 5.63 -8.46 2.70
N TYR A 111 5.62 -7.27 2.10
CA TYR A 111 4.54 -6.81 1.22
C TYR A 111 4.34 -7.75 0.03
N LEU A 112 5.43 -8.11 -0.64
CA LEU A 112 5.39 -8.98 -1.81
C LEU A 112 4.89 -10.38 -1.44
N LYS A 113 5.44 -10.99 -0.38
CA LYS A 113 5.01 -12.30 0.13
C LYS A 113 3.51 -12.34 0.41
N LEU A 114 3.02 -11.41 1.23
CA LEU A 114 1.60 -11.37 1.57
C LEU A 114 0.70 -11.10 0.35
N SER A 115 1.17 -10.30 -0.60
CA SER A 115 0.45 -10.04 -1.87
C SER A 115 0.35 -11.30 -2.72
N VAL A 116 1.46 -12.03 -2.88
CA VAL A 116 1.50 -13.29 -3.63
C VAL A 116 0.63 -14.34 -2.98
N ASP A 117 0.68 -14.50 -1.65
CA ASP A 117 -0.15 -15.48 -0.94
C ASP A 117 -1.64 -15.20 -1.09
N ARG A 118 -2.03 -13.92 -1.00
CA ARG A 118 -3.43 -13.51 -1.23
C ARG A 118 -3.85 -13.77 -2.67
N LEU A 119 -3.01 -13.45 -3.65
CA LEU A 119 -3.30 -13.71 -5.07
C LEU A 119 -3.40 -15.20 -5.37
N ALA A 120 -2.51 -16.03 -4.80
CA ALA A 120 -2.55 -17.47 -4.95
C ALA A 120 -3.88 -18.06 -4.43
N LYS A 121 -4.33 -17.61 -3.25
CA LYS A 121 -5.65 -17.98 -2.71
C LYS A 121 -6.79 -17.53 -3.60
N ILE A 122 -6.76 -16.29 -4.12
CA ILE A 122 -7.77 -15.81 -5.07
C ILE A 122 -7.81 -16.70 -6.33
N PHE A 123 -6.65 -17.08 -6.87
CA PHE A 123 -6.61 -17.97 -8.03
C PHE A 123 -7.14 -19.37 -7.73
N GLU A 124 -6.91 -19.89 -6.53
CA GLU A 124 -7.49 -21.16 -6.07
C GLU A 124 -9.03 -21.05 -6.02
N TYR A 125 -9.56 -20.00 -5.38
CA TYR A 125 -11.01 -19.76 -5.31
C TYR A 125 -11.62 -19.63 -6.70
N VAL A 126 -11.07 -18.78 -7.57
CA VAL A 126 -11.62 -18.52 -8.91
C VAL A 126 -11.60 -19.77 -9.79
N LYS A 127 -10.64 -20.67 -9.60
CA LYS A 127 -10.57 -21.93 -10.35
C LYS A 127 -11.52 -23.00 -9.82
N ASN A 128 -11.96 -22.90 -8.57
CA ASN A 128 -12.86 -23.85 -7.91
C ASN A 128 -14.26 -23.24 -7.77
N TYR A 129 -15.09 -23.41 -8.79
CA TYR A 129 -16.42 -22.80 -8.91
C TYR A 129 -17.31 -22.99 -7.66
N ASP A 130 -17.27 -24.17 -7.03
CA ASP A 130 -18.04 -24.47 -5.81
C ASP A 130 -17.64 -23.59 -4.60
N MET A 131 -16.36 -23.18 -4.52
CA MET A 131 -15.89 -22.28 -3.46
C MET A 131 -16.33 -20.83 -3.71
N CYS A 132 -16.48 -20.42 -4.97
CA CYS A 132 -17.01 -19.09 -5.29
C CYS A 132 -18.47 -18.93 -4.83
N GLU A 133 -19.29 -19.98 -4.95
CA GLU A 133 -20.67 -19.94 -4.45
C GLU A 133 -20.72 -19.82 -2.92
N GLN A 134 -19.92 -20.60 -2.19
CA GLN A 134 -19.84 -20.51 -0.72
C GLN A 134 -19.45 -19.11 -0.23
N VAL A 135 -18.41 -18.51 -0.81
CA VAL A 135 -17.96 -17.16 -0.42
C VAL A 135 -19.04 -16.11 -0.74
N MET A 136 -19.70 -16.22 -1.90
CA MET A 136 -20.80 -15.31 -2.27
C MET A 136 -22.01 -15.43 -1.35
N GLU A 137 -22.25 -16.62 -0.79
CA GLU A 137 -23.35 -16.86 0.14
C GLU A 137 -23.03 -16.34 1.55
N GLU A 138 -21.79 -16.51 2.02
CA GLU A 138 -21.30 -15.90 3.28
C GLU A 138 -21.34 -14.36 3.24
N LEU A 139 -20.98 -13.75 2.10
CA LEU A 139 -21.00 -12.29 1.93
C LEU A 139 -22.42 -11.70 1.83
N LYS A 140 -23.43 -12.49 1.43
CA LYS A 140 -24.84 -12.05 1.42
C LYS A 140 -25.47 -12.06 2.81
N LEU A 141 -24.85 -12.73 3.78
CA LEU A 141 -25.33 -12.87 5.15
C LEU A 141 -24.71 -11.82 6.11
N GLN A 142 -23.87 -10.91 5.60
CA GLN A 142 -23.33 -9.75 6.32
C GLN A 142 -24.04 -8.46 5.90
#